data_AF-E3LY47-F1
#
_entry.id   AF-E3LY47-F1
#
_cell.length_a   1.000
_cell.length_b   1.000
_cell.length_c   1.000
_cell.angle_alpha   90.00
_cell.angle_beta   90.00
_cell.angle_gamma   90.00
#
_symmetry.space_group_name_H-M   'P 1'
#
loop_
_entity.id
_entity.type
_entity.pdbx_description
1 polymer ?
#
loop_
_entity_poly.entity_id
_entity_poly.type
_entity_poly.pdbx_seq_one_letter_code
_entity_poly.pdbx_strand_id
1 'polypeptide(L)' 'MDKSDMQRTVDSLRSQLNIERTPITISAAELRRFTESQEDPLVNPIDKKVNPWAEKSKCSML' A
#
# COMPACT_ATOMS: atom_id res chain seq x y z
N MET A 1 16.64 -27.58 -13.50
CA MET A 1 15.32 -27.70 -12.85
C MET A 1 14.94 -29.16 -12.95
N ASP A 2 14.76 -29.83 -11.81
CA ASP A 2 14.40 -31.25 -11.84
C ASP A 2 12.91 -31.43 -12.16
N LYS A 3 12.49 -32.66 -12.48
CA LYS A 3 11.09 -32.96 -12.84
C LYS A 3 10.10 -32.59 -11.72
N SER A 4 10.53 -32.66 -10.46
CA SER A 4 9.71 -32.33 -9.31
C SER A 4 9.48 -30.83 -9.17
N ASP A 5 10.50 -30.01 -9.46
CA ASP A 5 10.40 -28.56 -9.54
C ASP A 5 9.42 -28.11 -10.62
N MET A 6 9.49 -28.75 -11.79
CA MET A 6 8.57 -28.47 -12.89
C MET A 6 7.14 -28.80 -12.51
N GLN A 7 6.91 -29.94 -11.84
CA GLN A 7 5.58 -30.33 -11.37
C GLN A 7 5.03 -29.33 -10.35
N ARG A 8 5.83 -28.91 -9.37
CA ARG A 8 5.46 -27.87 -8.40
C ARG A 8 5.09 -26.55 -9.08
N THR A 9 5.83 -26.18 -10.14
CA THR A 9 5.55 -24.97 -10.92
C THR A 9 4.20 -25.09 -11.63
N VAL A 10 3.93 -26.21 -12.28
CA VAL A 10 2.64 -26.46 -12.95
C VAL A 10 1.48 -26.40 -11.96
N ASP A 11 1.63 -27.02 -10.79
CA ASP A 11 0.58 -27.05 -9.78
C ASP A 11 0.34 -25.65 -9.18
N SER A 12 1.41 -24.85 -9.00
CA SER A 12 1.31 -23.44 -8.61
C SER A 12 0.57 -22.61 -9.66
N LEU A 13 0.88 -22.78 -10.95
CA LEU A 13 0.22 -22.05 -12.04
C LEU A 13 -1.26 -22.41 -12.16
N ARG A 14 -1.62 -23.69 -12.00
CA ARG A 14 -3.01 -24.14 -11.97
C ARG A 14 -3.78 -23.50 -10.82
N SER A 15 -3.17 -23.39 -9.65
CA SER A 15 -3.75 -22.69 -8.50
C SER A 15 -4.01 -21.21 -8.82
N GLN A 16 -2.99 -20.52 -9.36
CA GLN A 16 -3.10 -19.10 -9.71
C GLN A 16 -4.12 -18.81 -10.83
N LEU A 17 -4.31 -19.75 -11.76
CA LEU A 17 -5.28 -19.62 -12.83
C LEU A 17 -6.72 -19.51 -12.30
N ASN A 18 -7.02 -20.26 -11.24
CA ASN A 18 -8.35 -20.34 -10.63
C ASN A 18 -8.69 -19.15 -9.72
N ILE A 19 -7.81 -18.16 -9.59
CA ILE A 19 -8.10 -16.95 -8.84
C ILE A 19 -9.14 -16.12 -9.60
N GLU A 20 -10.27 -15.84 -8.94
CA GLU A 20 -11.26 -14.90 -9.44
C GLU A 20 -10.68 -13.48 -9.45
N ARG A 21 -10.87 -12.77 -10.57
CA ARG A 21 -10.32 -11.43 -10.77
C ARG A 21 -11.44 -10.40 -10.85
N THR A 22 -11.23 -9.28 -10.17
CA THR A 22 -12.08 -8.10 -10.30
C THR A 22 -11.63 -7.26 -11.50
N PRO A 23 -12.56 -6.73 -12.32
CA PRO A 23 -12.23 -5.74 -13.35
C PRO A 23 -11.45 -4.56 -12.80
N ILE A 24 -10.45 -4.09 -13.55
CA ILE A 24 -9.61 -2.94 -13.15
C ILE A 24 -10.45 -1.68 -12.90
N THR A 25 -11.53 -1.48 -13.67
CA THR A 25 -12.43 -0.34 -13.48
C THR A 25 -13.09 -0.31 -12.10
N ILE A 26 -13.37 -1.48 -11.52
CA ILE A 26 -13.95 -1.62 -10.18
C ILE A 26 -12.86 -1.42 -9.12
N SER A 27 -11.75 -2.16 -9.21
CA SER A 27 -10.69 -2.09 -8.20
C SER A 27 -10.03 -0.70 -8.15
N ALA A 28 -9.83 -0.04 -9.30
CA ALA A 28 -9.32 1.33 -9.33
C ALA A 28 -10.30 2.33 -8.70
N ALA A 29 -11.61 2.15 -8.90
CA ALA A 29 -12.62 3.00 -8.28
C ALA A 29 -12.67 2.81 -6.76
N GLU A 30 -12.52 1.57 -6.27
CA GLU A 30 -12.43 1.27 -4.84
C GLU A 30 -11.18 1.86 -4.20
N LEU A 31 -10.02 1.72 -4.85
CA LEU A 31 -8.77 2.34 -4.38
C LEU A 31 -8.92 3.86 -4.31
N ARG A 32 -9.51 4.48 -5.34
CA ARG A 32 -9.75 5.94 -5.33
C ARG A 32 -10.65 6.36 -4.18
N ARG A 33 -11.78 5.67 -3.98
CA ARG A 33 -12.70 5.94 -2.86
C ARG A 33 -12.01 5.81 -1.51
N PHE A 34 -11.17 4.78 -1.36
CA PHE A 34 -10.40 4.59 -0.14
C PHE A 34 -9.48 5.79 0.11
N THR A 35 -8.68 6.20 -0.89
CA THR A 35 -7.78 7.36 -0.75
C THR A 35 -8.50 8.68 -0.48
N GLU A 36 -9.69 8.88 -1.06
CA GLU A 36 -10.51 10.08 -0.83
C GLU A 36 -11.11 10.12 0.59
N SER A 37 -11.28 8.96 1.24
CA SER A 37 -11.91 8.85 2.58
C SER A 37 -10.94 9.01 3.75
N GLN A 38 -9.63 8.97 3.49
CA GLN A 38 -8.60 9.00 4.53
C GLN A 38 -7.94 10.39 4.59
N GLU A 39 -7.78 10.93 5.80
CA GLU A 39 -6.89 12.08 6.00
C GLU A 39 -5.45 11.60 6.12
N ASP A 40 -4.58 12.12 5.25
CA ASP A 40 -3.15 11.83 5.27
C ASP A 40 -2.35 13.10 5.65
N PRO A 41 -1.76 13.16 6.86
CA PRO A 41 -0.93 14.28 7.32
C PRO A 41 0.30 14.61 6.47
N LEU A 42 0.74 13.66 5.63
CA LEU A 42 1.88 13.82 4.73
C LEU A 42 1.46 14.43 3.38
N VAL A 43 0.22 14.20 2.96
CA VAL A 43 -0.37 14.80 1.74
C VAL A 43 -1.01 16.15 2.07
N ASN A 44 -1.75 16.22 3.17
CA ASN A 44 -2.39 17.41 3.70
C ASN A 44 -1.71 17.80 5.03
N PRO A 45 -0.75 18.73 5.01
CA PRO A 45 0.04 19.06 6.20
C PRO A 45 -0.83 19.47 7.38
N ILE A 46 -0.66 18.77 8.51
CA ILE A 46 -1.31 19.11 9.78
C ILE A 46 -0.64 20.32 10.44
N ASP A 47 -1.37 21.01 11.33
CA ASP A 47 -0.82 22.13 12.10
C ASP A 47 0.46 21.72 12.84
N LYS A 48 1.49 22.56 12.79
CA LYS A 48 2.75 22.38 13.52
C LYS A 48 2.53 22.16 15.03
N LYS A 49 1.46 22.68 15.61
CA LYS A 49 1.11 22.47 17.02
C LYS A 49 0.77 21.02 17.36
N VAL A 50 0.18 20.30 16.42
CA VAL A 50 -0.21 18.89 16.60
C VAL A 50 0.79 17.91 15.99
N ASN A 51 1.67 18.39 15.09
CA ASN A 51 2.77 17.60 14.56
C ASN A 51 3.83 17.33 15.65
N PRO A 52 4.05 16.07 16.08
CA PRO A 52 5.00 15.75 17.15
C PRO A 52 6.46 15.98 16.73
N TRP A 53 6.75 16.06 15.43
CA TRP A 53 8.08 16.32 14.88
C TRP A 53 8.32 17.78 14.53
N ALA A 54 7.33 18.66 14.69
CA ALA A 54 7.53 20.09 14.47
C ALA A 54 8.50 20.64 15.54
N GLU A 55 9.47 21.44 15.09
CA GLU A 55 10.40 22.12 15.97
C GLU A 55 9.63 23.09 16.89
N LYS A 56 9.64 22.80 18.20
CA LYS A 56 8.93 23.60 19.22
C LYS A 56 9.76 24.79 19.73
N SER A 57 11.08 24.70 19.60
CA SER A 57 12.04 25.72 20.03
C SER A 57 13.34 25.57 19.24
N LYS A 58 14.08 26.66 19.05
CA LYS A 58 15.41 26.63 18.43
C LYS A 58 16.33 25.70 19.22
N CYS A 59 16.99 24.77 18.53
CA CYS A 59 18.04 23.94 19.13
C CYS A 59 19.24 24.83 19.50
N SER A 60 19.47 25.03 20.80
CA SER A 60 20.69 25.66 21.30
C SER A 60 21.71 24.57 21.57
N MET A 61 22.68 24.40 20.67
CA MET A 61 23.87 23.60 20.96
C MET A 61 24.72 24.39 21.97
N LEU A 62 24.79 23.90 23.22
CA LEU A 62 25.65 24.42 24.28
C LEU A 62 27.06 23.82 24.17
#